data_AF-A0A519QK33-F1
#
_entry.id   AF-A0A519QK33-F1
#
_cell.length_a   1.000
_cell.length_b   1.000
_cell.length_c   1.000
_cell.angle_alpha   90.00
_cell.angle_beta   90.00
_cell.angle_gamma   90.00
#
_symmetry.space_group_name_H-M   'P 1'
#
loop_
_entity.id
_entity.type
_entity.pdbx_description
1 polymer ?
#
loop_
_entity_poly.entity_id
_entity_poly.type
_entity_poly.pdbx_seq_one_letter_code
_entity_poly.pdbx_strand_id
1 'polypeptide(L)'
;METFTLNQIDNIVVKKGTEEFLTVKRRMGFRVKSSFYRQSALIFETDLLTFPLYKKVRIKHQDLPCAIEMHKENSWTYSLSCNSDSYSFKVHYFKRPAFVLLKNGVEVATIGGKRLVNFGGRFFTMESSLESKEENTLLLILFLSQLNPFGAGNPP
;
A
#
# COMPACT_ATOMS: atom_id res chain seq x y z
N MET A 1 -12.05 3.00 -15.59
CA MET A 1 -10.72 2.72 -15.03
C MET A 1 -10.29 3.93 -14.23
N GLU A 2 -9.98 3.74 -12.96
CA GLU A 2 -9.55 4.80 -12.06
C GLU A 2 -8.01 4.88 -12.01
N THR A 3 -7.47 6.09 -11.94
CA THR A 3 -6.03 6.31 -11.86
C THR A 3 -5.70 7.11 -10.60
N PHE A 4 -4.77 6.58 -9.81
CA PHE A 4 -4.28 7.21 -8.59
C PHE A 4 -2.79 7.51 -8.73
N THR A 5 -2.38 8.69 -8.29
CA THR A 5 -0.97 9.09 -8.23
C THR A 5 -0.50 9.09 -6.79
N LEU A 6 0.61 8.41 -6.51
CA LEU A 6 1.18 8.27 -5.19
C LEU A 6 2.51 9.04 -5.17
N ASN A 7 2.51 10.17 -4.47
CA ASN A 7 3.65 11.06 -4.35
C ASN A 7 4.29 10.90 -2.98
N GLN A 8 5.57 10.55 -2.94
CA GLN A 8 6.32 10.49 -1.68
C GLN A 8 7.49 11.48 -1.67
N ILE A 9 7.36 12.47 -0.79
CA ILE A 9 8.44 13.39 -0.39
C ILE A 9 8.70 13.15 1.10
N ASP A 10 7.79 13.60 1.97
CA ASP A 10 7.79 13.31 3.41
C ASP A 10 6.67 12.32 3.78
N ASN A 11 5.44 12.71 3.45
CA ASN A 11 4.26 11.86 3.51
C ASN A 11 4.00 11.25 2.13
N ILE A 12 3.26 10.14 2.09
CA ILE A 12 2.72 9.61 0.85
C ILE A 12 1.35 10.24 0.65
N VAL A 13 1.22 11.08 -0.37
CA VAL A 13 -0.06 11.68 -0.77
C VAL A 13 -0.59 10.93 -1.98
N VAL A 14 -1.75 10.31 -1.84
CA VAL A 14 -2.48 9.63 -2.91
C VAL A 14 -3.53 10.58 -3.46
N LYS A 15 -3.48 10.85 -4.76
CA LYS A 15 -4.45 11.69 -5.46
C LYS A 15 -5.23 10.89 -6.50
N LYS A 16 -6.52 11.18 -6.65
CA LYS A 16 -7.37 10.72 -7.76
C LYS A 16 -7.67 11.94 -8.63
N GLY A 17 -6.99 12.06 -9.78
CA GLY A 17 -6.96 13.32 -10.52
C GLY A 17 -6.30 14.44 -9.72
N THR A 18 -7.02 15.54 -9.49
CA THR A 18 -6.55 16.68 -8.69
C THR A 18 -6.88 16.57 -7.20
N GLU A 19 -7.80 15.68 -6.83
CA GLU A 19 -8.30 15.54 -5.47
C GLU A 19 -7.40 14.66 -4.61
N GLU A 20 -7.17 15.07 -3.36
CA GLU A 20 -6.50 14.23 -2.37
C GLU A 20 -7.45 13.10 -1.93
N PHE A 21 -7.02 11.87 -2.14
CA PHE A 21 -7.79 10.67 -1.82
C PHE A 21 -7.41 10.11 -0.45
N LEU A 22 -6.11 10.05 -0.16
CA LEU A 22 -5.56 9.44 1.04
C LEU A 22 -4.19 10.05 1.33
N THR A 23 -3.90 10.33 2.59
CA THR A 23 -2.56 10.73 3.04
C THR A 23 -2.04 9.71 4.02
N VAL A 24 -0.82 9.21 3.78
CA VAL A 24 -0.14 8.26 4.66
C VAL A 24 1.08 8.92 5.27
N LYS A 25 1.06 9.07 6.59
CA LYS A 25 2.19 9.55 7.37
C LYS A 25 3.00 8.34 7.83
N ARG A 26 4.31 8.34 7.58
CA ARG A 26 5.20 7.25 7.96
C ARG A 26 6.24 7.74 8.95
N ARG A 27 6.36 7.06 10.09
CA ARG A 27 7.43 7.29 11.06
C ARG A 27 8.37 6.09 11.08
N MET A 28 9.64 6.35 10.80
CA MET A 28 10.68 5.34 10.75
C MET A 28 11.38 5.22 12.12
N GLY A 29 11.86 4.02 12.44
CA GLY A 29 12.55 3.65 13.67
C GLY A 29 12.82 2.14 13.68
N PHE A 30 12.80 1.50 14.85
CA PHE A 30 12.84 0.01 14.96
C PHE A 30 11.71 -0.70 14.21
N ARG A 31 10.59 0.00 14.05
CA ARG A 31 9.42 -0.40 13.27
C ARG A 31 8.99 0.78 12.42
N VAL A 32 8.36 0.51 11.29
CA VAL A 32 7.73 1.54 10.48
C VAL A 32 6.28 1.66 10.90
N LYS A 33 5.95 2.79 11.52
CA LYS A 33 4.57 3.15 11.81
C LYS A 33 3.97 3.83 10.58
N SER A 34 2.88 3.32 10.05
CA SER A 34 2.11 3.92 8.95
C SER A 34 0.72 4.30 9.45
N SER A 35 0.40 5.58 9.40
CA SER A 35 -0.91 6.13 9.77
C SER A 35 -1.60 6.67 8.52
N PHE A 36 -2.78 6.16 8.22
CA PHE A 36 -3.57 6.45 7.02
C PHE A 36 -4.71 7.40 7.35
N TYR A 37 -4.79 8.50 6.62
CA TYR A 37 -5.76 9.56 6.82
C TYR A 37 -6.59 9.77 5.57
N ARG A 38 -7.89 9.93 5.76
CA ARG A 38 -8.79 10.45 4.73
C ARG A 38 -9.16 11.87 5.15
N GLN A 39 -8.75 12.86 4.35
CA GLN A 39 -8.80 14.28 4.71
C GLN A 39 -8.02 14.57 6.01
N SER A 40 -8.65 14.44 7.18
CA SER A 40 -8.01 14.63 8.49
C SER A 40 -8.34 13.53 9.51
N ALA A 41 -9.24 12.60 9.17
CA ALA A 41 -9.61 11.49 10.04
C ALA A 41 -8.62 10.33 9.88
N LEU A 42 -8.14 9.79 11.00
CA LEU A 42 -7.32 8.58 11.01
C LEU A 42 -8.22 7.36 10.76
N ILE A 43 -8.06 6.71 9.61
CA ILE A 43 -8.88 5.56 9.22
C ILE A 43 -8.17 4.22 9.47
N PHE A 44 -6.84 4.21 9.49
CA PHE A 44 -6.09 2.98 9.68
C PHE A 44 -4.69 3.27 10.21
N GLU A 45 -4.17 2.40 11.07
CA GLU A 45 -2.82 2.52 11.60
C GLU A 45 -2.16 1.15 11.75
N THR A 46 -0.92 1.04 11.30
CA THR A 46 -0.12 -0.18 11.39
C THR A 46 1.30 0.07 11.86
N ASP A 47 1.85 -0.92 12.54
CA ASP A 47 3.28 -1.07 12.75
C ASP A 47 3.81 -2.22 11.88
N LEU A 48 4.75 -1.90 10.99
CA LEU A 48 5.55 -2.86 10.25
C LEU A 48 6.87 -3.10 10.97
N LEU A 49 7.11 -4.32 11.42
CA LEU A 49 8.38 -4.77 11.95
C LEU A 49 9.12 -5.57 10.89
N THR A 50 10.33 -5.13 10.55
CA THR A 50 11.18 -5.81 9.55
C THR A 50 12.52 -6.19 10.20
N PHE A 51 12.83 -7.48 10.16
CA PHE A 51 14.10 -8.10 10.54
C PHE A 51 14.58 -9.02 9.41
N PRO A 52 15.85 -9.45 9.36
CA PRO A 52 16.32 -10.39 8.34
C PRO A 52 15.39 -11.60 8.20
N LEU A 53 14.83 -11.81 7.00
CA LEU A 53 13.86 -12.86 6.65
C LEU A 53 12.52 -12.83 7.44
N TYR A 54 12.28 -11.80 8.24
CA TYR A 54 11.09 -11.67 9.05
C TYR A 54 10.41 -10.33 8.85
N LYS A 55 9.15 -10.39 8.43
CA LYS A 55 8.27 -9.23 8.30
C LYS A 55 7.01 -9.50 9.09
N LYS A 56 6.58 -8.54 9.93
CA LYS A 56 5.30 -8.58 10.66
C LYS A 56 4.56 -7.26 10.54
N VAL A 57 3.31 -7.30 10.07
CA VAL A 57 2.39 -6.15 10.10
C VAL A 57 1.45 -6.32 11.28
N ARG A 58 1.36 -5.29 12.14
CA ARG A 58 0.41 -5.25 13.27
C ARG A 58 -0.55 -4.08 13.09
N ILE A 59 -1.84 -4.37 13.10
CA ILE A 59 -2.89 -3.35 13.11
C ILE A 59 -2.99 -2.74 14.51
N LYS A 60 -3.05 -1.40 14.58
CA LYS A 60 -3.17 -0.60 15.81
C LYS A 60 -4.50 0.10 15.92
N HIS A 61 -5.00 0.59 14.80
CA HIS A 61 -6.28 1.27 14.69
C HIS A 61 -6.92 0.90 13.35
N GLN A 62 -8.23 0.75 13.33
CA GLN A 62 -9.03 0.62 12.13
C GLN A 62 -10.37 1.31 12.34
N ASP A 63 -10.71 2.19 11.41
CA ASP A 63 -12.00 2.84 11.26
C ASP A 63 -12.37 2.74 9.78
N LEU A 64 -12.72 1.51 9.39
CA LEU A 64 -13.05 1.10 8.03
C LEU A 64 -14.41 0.40 8.04
N PRO A 65 -15.15 0.39 6.91
CA PRO A 65 -16.47 -0.25 6.84
C PRO A 65 -16.47 -1.76 7.14
N CYS A 66 -15.31 -2.42 7.09
CA CYS A 66 -15.11 -3.80 7.47
C CYS A 66 -13.88 -3.93 8.37
N ALA A 67 -13.93 -4.92 9.27
CA ALA A 67 -12.74 -5.35 9.98
C ALA A 67 -11.78 -6.01 8.98
N ILE A 68 -10.54 -5.54 8.97
CA ILE A 68 -9.52 -6.09 8.08
C ILE A 68 -8.54 -6.95 8.87
N GLU A 69 -8.11 -8.04 8.25
CA GLU A 69 -7.08 -8.92 8.79
C GLU A 69 -5.94 -9.06 7.78
N MET A 70 -4.71 -9.05 8.28
CA MET A 70 -3.52 -9.20 7.45
C MET A 70 -2.96 -10.61 7.63
N HIS A 71 -2.97 -11.39 6.55
CA HIS A 71 -2.49 -12.77 6.55
C HIS A 71 -1.13 -12.83 5.86
N LYS A 72 -0.17 -13.50 6.49
CA LYS A 72 1.18 -13.64 5.92
C LYS A 72 1.12 -14.71 4.82
N GLU A 73 1.38 -14.35 3.57
CA GLU A 73 1.43 -15.31 2.46
C GLU A 73 2.79 -15.99 2.36
N ASN A 74 3.87 -15.23 2.57
CA ASN A 74 5.24 -15.74 2.57
C ASN A 74 6.14 -14.84 3.43
N SER A 75 7.45 -15.04 3.42
CA SER A 75 8.40 -14.25 4.22
C SER A 75 8.36 -12.74 3.94
N TRP A 76 7.86 -12.32 2.78
CA TRP A 76 7.96 -10.95 2.26
C TRP A 76 6.62 -10.24 2.02
N THR A 77 5.54 -10.99 1.72
CA THR A 77 4.24 -10.43 1.35
C THR A 77 3.12 -10.84 2.31
N TYR A 78 2.12 -9.97 2.38
CA TYR A 78 0.87 -10.16 3.09
C TYR A 78 -0.30 -10.03 2.13
N SER A 79 -1.37 -10.76 2.41
CA SER A 79 -2.72 -10.51 1.92
C SER A 79 -3.56 -9.81 2.99
N LEU A 80 -4.66 -9.20 2.56
CA LEU A 80 -5.66 -8.55 3.38
C LEU A 80 -6.99 -9.25 3.15
N SER A 81 -7.69 -9.67 4.20
CA SER A 81 -9.08 -10.13 4.10
C SER A 81 -10.02 -9.11 4.72
N CYS A 82 -11.18 -8.93 4.09
CA CYS A 82 -12.28 -8.06 4.53
C CYS A 82 -13.58 -8.79 4.18
N ASN A 83 -14.37 -9.16 5.19
CA ASN A 83 -15.57 -9.97 5.01
C ASN A 83 -15.26 -11.28 4.25
N SER A 84 -15.93 -11.53 3.11
CA SER A 84 -15.70 -12.67 2.22
C SER A 84 -14.63 -12.41 1.14
N ASP A 85 -14.12 -11.18 1.06
CA ASP A 85 -13.17 -10.79 0.03
C ASP A 85 -11.73 -10.87 0.53
N SER A 86 -10.85 -11.28 -0.38
CA SER A 86 -9.41 -11.33 -0.19
C SER A 86 -8.71 -10.42 -1.19
N TYR A 87 -7.74 -9.66 -0.71
CA TYR A 87 -6.92 -8.75 -1.48
C TYR A 87 -5.47 -9.18 -1.33
N SER A 88 -4.75 -9.33 -2.43
CA SER A 88 -3.33 -9.68 -2.42
C SER A 88 -2.59 -8.93 -3.51
N PHE A 89 -1.27 -9.06 -3.57
CA PHE A 89 -0.50 -8.49 -4.66
C PHE A 89 0.65 -9.41 -5.06
N LYS A 90 0.95 -9.41 -6.35
CA LYS A 90 2.09 -10.09 -6.95
C LYS A 90 3.15 -9.06 -7.32
N VAL A 91 4.41 -9.41 -7.07
CA VAL A 91 5.56 -8.60 -7.47
C VAL A 91 6.16 -9.20 -8.75
N HIS A 92 6.31 -8.37 -9.78
CA HIS A 92 7.05 -8.71 -10.98
C HIS A 92 8.39 -7.98 -10.97
N TYR A 93 9.46 -8.69 -10.61
CA TYR A 93 10.81 -8.10 -10.48
C TYR A 93 11.39 -7.60 -11.81
N PHE A 94 11.04 -8.26 -12.92
CA PHE A 94 11.64 -8.01 -14.25
C PHE A 94 10.63 -7.58 -15.31
N LYS A 95 9.34 -7.44 -14.97
CA LYS A 95 8.28 -7.05 -15.90
C LYS A 95 7.56 -5.80 -15.39
N ARG A 96 7.07 -4.98 -16.32
CA ARG A 96 6.16 -3.88 -16.03
C ARG A 96 4.73 -4.37 -16.29
N PRO A 97 3.75 -4.06 -15.42
CA PRO A 97 3.86 -3.32 -14.16
C PRO A 97 4.56 -4.12 -13.04
N ALA A 98 5.23 -3.42 -12.12
CA ALA A 98 6.05 -4.04 -11.08
C ALA A 98 5.20 -4.71 -9.98
N PHE A 99 3.97 -4.24 -9.79
CA PHE A 99 3.04 -4.79 -8.82
C PHE A 99 1.67 -4.98 -9.47
N VAL A 100 1.08 -6.15 -9.25
CA VAL A 100 -0.28 -6.49 -9.70
C VAL A 100 -1.10 -6.78 -8.46
N LEU A 101 -2.20 -6.06 -8.28
CA LEU A 101 -3.12 -6.18 -7.17
C LEU A 101 -4.31 -7.05 -7.57
N LEU A 102 -4.66 -7.98 -6.69
CA LEU A 102 -5.68 -8.98 -6.93
C LEU A 102 -6.81 -8.82 -5.91
N LYS A 103 -8.06 -9.01 -6.36
CA LYS A 103 -9.23 -9.27 -5.53
C LYS A 103 -9.72 -10.68 -5.81
N ASN A 104 -9.80 -11.53 -4.80
CA ASN A 104 -10.22 -12.93 -4.94
C ASN A 104 -9.44 -13.69 -6.04
N GLY A 105 -8.14 -13.38 -6.16
CA GLY A 105 -7.26 -13.96 -7.18
C GLY A 105 -7.35 -13.35 -8.57
N VAL A 106 -8.30 -12.43 -8.82
CA VAL A 106 -8.49 -11.74 -10.10
C VAL A 106 -7.77 -10.40 -10.08
N GLU A 107 -7.08 -10.07 -11.17
CA GLU A 107 -6.42 -8.77 -11.33
C GLU A 107 -7.42 -7.62 -11.40
N VAL A 108 -7.24 -6.64 -10.52
CA VAL A 108 -8.12 -5.47 -10.39
C VAL A 108 -7.37 -4.14 -10.35
N ALA A 109 -6.06 -4.17 -10.10
CA ALA A 109 -5.24 -2.99 -10.22
C ALA A 109 -3.78 -3.32 -10.50
N THR A 110 -3.04 -2.35 -11.04
CA THR A 110 -1.60 -2.46 -11.24
C THR A 110 -0.92 -1.21 -10.69
N ILE A 111 0.30 -1.38 -10.16
CA ILE A 111 1.13 -0.26 -9.70
C ILE A 111 2.46 -0.26 -10.44
N GLY A 112 2.74 0.86 -11.12
CA GLY A 112 4.00 1.14 -11.81
C GLY A 112 4.75 2.29 -11.15
N GLY A 113 6.07 2.14 -11.00
CA GLY A 113 6.93 3.21 -10.49
C GLY A 113 7.58 4.05 -11.61
N LYS A 114 7.66 5.37 -11.40
CA LYS A 114 8.60 6.26 -12.09
C LYS A 114 9.53 6.89 -11.04
N ARG A 115 10.84 6.73 -11.19
CA ARG A 115 11.82 7.42 -10.33
C ARG A 115 11.82 8.90 -10.71
N LEU A 116 11.54 9.80 -9.78
CA LEU A 116 11.75 11.23 -10.00
C LEU A 116 13.24 11.50 -9.89
N VAL A 117 13.84 11.99 -10.97
CA VAL A 117 15.30 12.10 -11.13
C VAL A 117 15.90 13.19 -10.23
N ASN A 118 15.13 14.18 -9.76
CA ASN A 118 15.71 15.43 -9.24
C ASN A 118 15.59 15.71 -7.73
N PHE A 119 14.86 14.94 -6.91
CA PHE A 119 14.67 15.31 -5.48
C PHE A 119 14.60 14.15 -4.49
N GLY A 120 15.09 12.95 -4.84
CA GLY A 120 15.05 11.77 -3.94
C GLY A 120 13.64 11.20 -3.66
N GLY A 121 12.58 11.88 -4.07
CA GLY A 121 11.20 11.42 -3.98
C GLY A 121 10.87 10.26 -4.93
N ARG A 122 9.82 9.50 -4.59
CA ARG A 122 9.32 8.39 -5.41
C ARG A 122 7.90 8.67 -5.89
N PHE A 123 7.63 8.27 -7.12
CA PHE A 123 6.32 8.43 -7.76
C PHE A 123 5.82 7.07 -8.23
N PHE A 124 4.59 6.71 -7.85
CA PHE A 124 3.90 5.54 -8.37
C PHE A 124 2.56 5.94 -8.96
N THR A 125 2.14 5.23 -9.99
CA THR A 125 0.77 5.29 -10.51
C THR A 125 0.09 3.96 -10.24
N MET A 126 -1.09 4.00 -9.63
CA MET A 126 -1.99 2.86 -9.54
C MET A 126 -3.11 3.03 -10.57
N GLU A 127 -3.34 2.01 -11.38
CA GLU A 127 -4.46 1.92 -12.31
C GLU A 127 -5.40 0.81 -11.82
N SER A 128 -6.66 1.12 -11.54
CA SER A 128 -7.64 0.16 -11.04
C SER A 128 -8.89 0.07 -11.92
N SER A 129 -9.41 -1.13 -12.08
CA SER A 129 -10.72 -1.38 -12.69
C SER A 129 -11.88 -1.22 -11.71
N LEU A 130 -11.63 -1.06 -10.40
CA LEU A 130 -12.68 -0.92 -9.38
C LEU A 130 -13.21 0.51 -9.32
N GLU A 131 -14.53 0.65 -9.29
CA GLU A 131 -15.22 1.94 -9.09
C GLU A 131 -15.43 2.26 -7.60
N SER A 132 -15.40 1.25 -6.72
CA SER A 132 -15.59 1.45 -5.29
C SER A 132 -14.40 2.19 -4.67
N LYS A 133 -14.72 3.30 -4.00
CA LYS A 133 -13.76 4.07 -3.20
C LYS A 133 -13.20 3.25 -2.04
N GLU A 134 -14.05 2.46 -1.41
CA GLU A 134 -13.72 1.61 -0.27
C GLU A 134 -12.72 0.53 -0.69
N GLU A 135 -12.98 -0.16 -1.79
CA GLU A 135 -12.10 -1.22 -2.27
C GLU A 135 -10.74 -0.69 -2.74
N ASN A 136 -10.72 0.43 -3.46
CA ASN A 136 -9.47 1.11 -3.81
C ASN A 136 -8.67 1.52 -2.57
N THR A 137 -9.35 1.90 -1.48
CA THR A 137 -8.69 2.19 -0.20
C THR A 137 -8.06 0.94 0.40
N LEU A 138 -8.74 -0.21 0.36
CA LEU A 138 -8.20 -1.49 0.85
C LEU A 138 -6.96 -1.91 0.04
N LEU A 139 -7.00 -1.78 -1.28
CA LEU A 139 -5.84 -2.05 -2.15
C LEU A 139 -4.63 -1.17 -1.82
N LEU A 140 -4.87 0.12 -1.59
CA LEU A 140 -3.81 1.06 -1.20
C LEU A 140 -3.26 0.76 0.20
N ILE A 141 -4.13 0.42 1.17
CA ILE A 141 -3.72 0.00 2.51
C ILE A 141 -2.85 -1.25 2.44
N LEU A 142 -3.30 -2.27 1.71
CA LEU A 142 -2.55 -3.51 1.50
C LEU A 142 -1.17 -3.20 0.95
N PHE A 143 -1.08 -2.42 -0.12
CA PHE A 143 0.20 -2.08 -0.75
C PHE A 143 1.11 -1.26 0.18
N LEU A 144 0.61 -0.14 0.70
CA LEU A 144 1.40 0.85 1.43
C LEU A 144 1.82 0.39 2.84
N SER A 145 1.01 -0.45 3.51
CA SER A 145 1.31 -0.96 4.86
C SER A 145 2.53 -1.88 4.88
N GLN A 146 2.81 -2.53 3.76
CA GLN A 146 3.88 -3.51 3.65
C GLN A 146 5.06 -3.03 2.80
N LEU A 147 5.07 -1.78 2.32
CA LEU A 147 6.27 -1.20 1.76
C LEU A 147 7.32 -1.10 2.87
N ASN A 148 8.54 -1.58 2.62
CA ASN A 148 9.65 -1.33 3.54
C ASN A 148 9.93 0.19 3.64
N PRO A 149 10.62 0.64 4.71
CA PRO A 149 11.20 1.98 4.70
C PRO A 149 12.06 2.06 3.43
N PHE A 150 11.73 2.99 2.54
CA PHE A 150 12.39 3.09 1.25
C PHE A 150 13.88 3.41 1.47
N GLY A 151 14.74 2.38 1.41
CA GLY A 151 16.17 2.54 1.69
C GLY A 151 16.96 1.29 2.06
N ALA A 152 16.36 0.13 2.35
CA ALA A 152 17.11 -1.09 2.64
C ALA A 152 16.58 -2.27 1.81
N GLY A 153 17.36 -2.68 0.82
CA GLY A 153 17.15 -3.90 0.05
C GLY A 153 16.14 -3.76 -1.07
N ASN A 154 16.65 -3.73 -2.30
CA ASN A 154 16.02 -4.54 -3.32
C ASN A 154 15.84 -5.95 -2.69
N PRO A 155 14.68 -6.60 -2.81
CA PRO A 155 14.68 -8.05 -2.67
C PRO A 155 15.70 -8.61 -3.70
N PRO A 156 16.40 -9.70 -3.36
CA PRO A 156 17.45 -10.28 -4.20
C PRO A 156 17.00 -10.50 -5.66
#